data_AF-A0A3C2C0N3-F1
#
_entry.id   AF-A0A3C2C0N3-F1
#
_cell.length_a   1.000
_cell.length_b   1.000
_cell.length_c   1.000
_cell.angle_alpha   90.00
_cell.angle_beta   90.00
_cell.angle_gamma   90.00
#
_symmetry.space_group_name_H-M   'P 1'
#
loop_
_entity.id
_entity.type
_entity.pdbx_description
1 polymer ?
#
loop_
_entity_poly.entity_id
_entity_poly.type
_entity_poly.pdbx_seq_one_letter_code
_entity_poly.pdbx_strand_id
1 'polypeptide(L)'
;MTPGRPVPPPLARPVLPNNDAFADPAADPDTDPGTGVLAAAYGAVSADSGLVPLTVARRAPKADDVEIAIEFCGLCHSDVHTIRGEWGTQNYPLVPGHEIVGTVSRVGSAVNDFAPGDRVGVGCMVDSCRECESCLDGLEQYCENGITGTYGAKDPRNGDAITQGGYSSAVVVDRRYVLRVPGNLDPAAVAPLLCAGG
;
A
#
# COMPACT_ATOMS: atom_id res chain seq x y z
N MET A 1 -18.96 -21.81 16.67
CA MET A 1 -18.57 -21.92 15.25
C MET A 1 -18.42 -20.51 14.74
N THR A 2 -17.19 -20.03 14.53
CA THR A 2 -16.94 -18.72 13.94
C THR A 2 -17.45 -18.75 12.49
N PRO A 3 -18.25 -17.77 12.02
CA PRO A 3 -18.63 -17.71 10.62
C PRO A 3 -17.37 -17.74 9.76
N GLY A 4 -17.30 -18.67 8.80
CA GLY A 4 -16.18 -18.73 7.87
C GLY A 4 -16.00 -17.38 7.17
N ARG A 5 -14.76 -16.89 7.10
CA ARG A 5 -14.44 -15.66 6.37
C ARG A 5 -14.95 -15.81 4.92
N PRO A 6 -15.75 -14.88 4.39
CA PRO A 6 -16.24 -14.95 3.01
C PRO A 6 -15.08 -15.19 2.04
N VAL A 7 -15.25 -16.13 1.12
CA VAL A 7 -14.29 -16.37 0.04
C VAL A 7 -14.38 -15.17 -0.92
N PRO A 8 -13.26 -14.46 -1.18
CA PRO A 8 -13.27 -13.33 -2.11
C PRO A 8 -13.77 -13.79 -3.50
N PRO A 9 -14.55 -12.96 -4.21
CA PRO A 9 -14.86 -13.23 -5.61
C PRO A 9 -13.58 -13.36 -6.44
N PRO A 10 -13.64 -14.07 -7.59
CA PRO A 10 -12.47 -14.23 -8.46
C PRO A 10 -11.89 -12.87 -8.85
N LEU A 11 -10.57 -12.76 -8.79
CA LEU A 11 -9.84 -11.54 -9.12
C LEU A 11 -10.14 -11.13 -10.57
N ALA A 12 -10.40 -9.84 -10.80
CA ALA A 12 -10.62 -9.35 -12.16
C ALA A 12 -9.31 -8.95 -12.84
N ARG A 13 -9.49 -8.44 -14.08
CA ARG A 13 -8.46 -8.15 -15.08
C ARG A 13 -7.16 -7.58 -14.47
N PRO A 14 -6.00 -8.14 -14.86
CA PRO A 14 -4.70 -7.58 -14.51
C PRO A 14 -4.57 -6.14 -14.97
N VAL A 15 -4.31 -5.28 -14.00
CA VAL A 15 -3.71 -3.97 -14.18
C VAL A 15 -2.22 -4.18 -13.96
N LEU A 16 -1.53 -4.43 -15.06
CA LEU A 16 -0.08 -4.45 -15.06
C LEU A 16 0.38 -3.01 -15.32
N PRO A 17 1.30 -2.45 -14.51
CA PRO A 17 2.09 -1.32 -14.97
C PRO A 17 2.80 -1.76 -16.26
N ASN A 18 2.95 -0.85 -17.22
CA ASN A 18 3.61 -1.13 -18.50
C ASN A 18 5.06 -1.64 -18.26
N ASN A 19 5.24 -2.94 -18.11
CA ASN A 19 6.48 -3.69 -18.29
C ASN A 19 6.23 -5.19 -18.09
N ASP A 20 6.84 -6.00 -18.95
CA ASP A 20 6.64 -7.43 -19.16
C ASP A 20 7.21 -8.35 -18.04
N ALA A 21 7.10 -7.97 -16.76
CA ALA A 21 7.87 -8.58 -15.67
C ALA A 21 7.07 -9.19 -14.50
N PHE A 22 5.80 -9.59 -14.69
CA PHE A 22 5.01 -10.14 -13.58
C PHE A 22 4.28 -11.43 -13.98
N ALA A 23 4.75 -12.56 -13.46
CA ALA A 23 4.06 -13.85 -13.53
C ALA A 23 2.89 -13.89 -12.55
N ASP A 24 1.85 -14.68 -12.89
CA ASP A 24 0.67 -14.94 -12.05
C ASP A 24 1.06 -15.79 -10.82
N PRO A 25 0.96 -15.27 -9.57
CA PRO A 25 1.45 -15.92 -8.37
C PRO A 25 0.43 -16.90 -7.74
N ALA A 26 -0.65 -17.26 -8.44
CA ALA A 26 -1.59 -18.26 -7.94
C ALA A 26 -0.97 -19.67 -7.74
N ALA A 27 0.33 -19.88 -8.02
CA ALA A 27 0.98 -21.19 -7.90
C ALA A 27 2.52 -21.14 -7.73
N ASP A 28 3.09 -20.58 -6.66
CA ASP A 28 4.44 -21.04 -6.23
C ASP A 28 4.83 -20.65 -4.78
N PRO A 29 5.19 -21.59 -3.89
CA PRO A 29 5.87 -21.29 -2.62
C PRO A 29 7.33 -20.81 -2.78
N ASP A 30 7.92 -20.84 -3.98
CA ASP A 30 9.32 -20.45 -4.26
C ASP A 30 9.46 -19.12 -5.04
N THR A 31 8.59 -18.12 -4.83
CA THR A 31 8.76 -16.79 -5.45
C THR A 31 10.14 -16.18 -5.14
N ASP A 32 10.94 -16.00 -6.19
CA ASP A 32 12.29 -15.42 -6.17
C ASP A 32 12.28 -14.04 -5.46
N PRO A 33 13.15 -13.80 -4.46
CA PRO A 33 13.26 -12.51 -3.77
C PRO A 33 13.55 -11.32 -4.70
N GLY A 34 13.96 -11.53 -5.96
CA GLY A 34 14.13 -10.48 -6.97
C GLY A 34 12.87 -10.08 -7.74
N THR A 35 11.78 -10.83 -7.63
CA THR A 35 10.56 -10.61 -8.44
C THR A 35 9.44 -9.94 -7.65
N GLY A 36 8.68 -9.07 -8.33
CA GLY A 36 7.46 -8.49 -7.78
C GLY A 36 6.32 -9.50 -7.74
N VAL A 37 5.22 -9.15 -7.08
CA VAL A 37 4.06 -10.03 -6.92
C VAL A 37 2.81 -9.41 -7.53
N LEU A 38 1.89 -10.22 -8.03
CA LEU A 38 0.53 -9.73 -8.30
C LEU A 38 -0.29 -9.78 -7.00
N ALA A 39 -1.02 -8.70 -6.75
CA ALA A 39 -1.90 -8.58 -5.60
C ALA A 39 -3.35 -8.48 -6.06
N ALA A 40 -4.22 -9.26 -5.40
CA ALA A 40 -5.66 -9.06 -5.43
C ALA A 40 -5.98 -7.65 -4.94
N ALA A 41 -6.89 -6.92 -5.60
CA ALA A 41 -7.27 -5.59 -5.17
C ALA A 41 -8.73 -5.24 -5.47
N TYR A 42 -9.20 -4.17 -4.86
CA TYR A 42 -10.40 -3.45 -5.23
C TYR A 42 -10.02 -2.00 -5.55
N GLY A 43 -10.42 -1.53 -6.71
CA GLY A 43 -10.12 -0.17 -7.14
C GLY A 43 -11.14 0.36 -8.12
N ALA A 44 -11.03 1.64 -8.42
CA ALA A 44 -11.84 2.31 -9.43
C ALA A 44 -11.13 2.30 -10.79
N VAL A 45 -11.90 2.11 -11.87
CA VAL A 45 -11.41 2.21 -13.26
C VAL A 45 -11.87 3.50 -13.95
N SER A 46 -12.76 4.24 -13.29
CA SER A 46 -13.18 5.60 -13.63
C SER A 46 -13.79 6.28 -12.39
N ALA A 47 -14.09 7.57 -12.47
CA ALA A 47 -14.71 8.32 -11.37
C ALA A 47 -16.05 7.73 -10.90
N ASP A 48 -16.77 7.05 -11.81
CA ASP A 48 -18.13 6.55 -11.58
C ASP A 48 -18.20 5.02 -11.52
N SER A 49 -17.09 4.29 -11.65
CA SER A 49 -17.12 2.83 -11.71
C SER A 49 -17.52 2.15 -10.40
N GLY A 50 -17.45 2.89 -9.29
CA GLY A 50 -17.35 2.29 -7.96
C GLY A 50 -16.07 1.46 -7.84
N LEU A 51 -15.97 0.67 -6.76
CA LEU A 51 -14.89 -0.29 -6.58
C LEU A 51 -15.22 -1.59 -7.33
N VAL A 52 -14.35 -1.98 -8.24
CA VAL A 52 -14.38 -3.28 -8.92
C VAL A 52 -13.19 -4.13 -8.47
N PRO A 53 -13.31 -5.46 -8.47
CA PRO A 53 -12.13 -6.30 -8.26
C PRO A 53 -11.10 -5.99 -9.35
N LEU A 54 -9.82 -6.03 -9.00
CA LEU A 54 -8.67 -5.82 -9.86
C LEU A 54 -7.55 -6.77 -9.45
N THR A 55 -6.55 -6.91 -10.32
CA THR A 55 -5.26 -7.48 -9.96
C THR A 55 -4.20 -6.42 -10.25
N VAL A 56 -3.36 -6.06 -9.27
CA VAL A 56 -2.32 -5.03 -9.45
C VAL A 56 -0.93 -5.63 -9.26
N ALA A 57 0.04 -5.21 -10.06
CA ALA A 57 1.42 -5.60 -9.80
C ALA A 57 2.02 -4.78 -8.64
N ARG A 58 2.74 -5.45 -7.76
CA ARG A 58 3.60 -4.88 -6.74
C ARG A 58 5.04 -5.15 -7.12
N ARG A 59 5.87 -4.12 -7.09
CA ARG A 59 7.32 -4.23 -7.29
C ARG A 59 7.95 -5.14 -6.24
N ALA A 60 9.11 -5.72 -6.52
CA ALA A 60 9.93 -6.31 -5.46
C ALA A 60 10.37 -5.22 -4.46
N PRO A 61 10.55 -5.56 -3.16
CA PRO A 61 11.21 -4.69 -2.20
C PRO A 61 12.62 -4.31 -2.67
N LYS A 62 12.94 -3.02 -2.66
CA LYS A 62 14.33 -2.55 -2.72
C LYS A 62 14.98 -2.78 -1.37
N ALA A 63 16.27 -2.43 -1.26
CA ALA A 63 17.06 -2.66 -0.07
C ALA A 63 16.43 -2.08 1.22
N ASP A 64 15.73 -0.97 1.15
CA ASP A 64 15.12 -0.26 2.29
C ASP A 64 13.60 -0.43 2.39
N ASP A 65 12.99 -1.30 1.60
CA ASP A 65 11.54 -1.51 1.60
C ASP A 65 11.09 -2.72 2.43
N VAL A 66 9.83 -2.68 2.82
CA VAL A 66 9.10 -3.74 3.50
C VAL A 66 7.92 -4.14 2.62
N GLU A 67 7.77 -5.43 2.36
CA GLU A 67 6.55 -6.00 1.79
C GLU A 67 5.61 -6.43 2.91
N ILE A 68 4.35 -6.06 2.79
CA ILE A 68 3.33 -6.27 3.81
C ILE A 68 2.18 -7.05 3.17
N ALA A 69 1.86 -8.20 3.74
CA ALA A 69 0.61 -8.90 3.50
C ALA A 69 -0.49 -8.19 4.30
N ILE A 70 -1.43 -7.57 3.61
CA ILE A 70 -2.46 -6.72 4.22
C ILE A 70 -3.54 -7.58 4.87
N GLU A 71 -3.83 -7.32 6.15
CA GLU A 71 -4.89 -7.98 6.91
C GLU A 71 -6.17 -7.14 6.92
N PHE A 72 -5.99 -5.83 7.14
CA PHE A 72 -7.06 -4.84 7.26
C PHE A 72 -6.65 -3.55 6.56
N CYS A 73 -7.61 -2.89 5.93
CA CYS A 73 -7.47 -1.50 5.53
C CYS A 73 -8.75 -0.76 5.91
N GLY A 74 -8.61 0.35 6.62
CA GLY A 74 -9.73 1.22 6.94
C GLY A 74 -10.23 1.99 5.73
N LEU A 75 -11.46 2.49 5.81
CA LEU A 75 -12.11 3.29 4.78
C LEU A 75 -12.50 4.62 5.39
N CYS A 76 -12.17 5.71 4.70
CA CYS A 76 -12.65 7.02 5.09
C CYS A 76 -13.02 7.88 3.86
N HIS A 77 -13.53 9.09 4.12
CA HIS A 77 -14.08 9.94 3.07
C HIS A 77 -13.02 10.37 2.04
N SER A 78 -11.75 10.45 2.42
CA SER A 78 -10.66 10.81 1.51
C SER A 78 -10.51 9.81 0.35
N ASP A 79 -10.75 8.52 0.60
CA ASP A 79 -10.76 7.50 -0.45
C ASP A 79 -11.86 7.79 -1.49
N VAL A 80 -13.06 8.15 -1.03
CA VAL A 80 -14.22 8.47 -1.89
C VAL A 80 -13.98 9.74 -2.69
N HIS A 81 -13.54 10.81 -2.02
CA HIS A 81 -13.25 12.10 -2.67
C HIS A 81 -12.14 11.96 -3.73
N THR A 82 -11.11 11.17 -3.43
CA THR A 82 -10.04 10.90 -4.40
C THR A 82 -10.58 10.13 -5.58
N ILE A 83 -11.29 9.01 -5.37
CA ILE A 83 -11.84 8.20 -6.47
C ILE A 83 -12.72 9.03 -7.39
N ARG A 84 -13.51 9.97 -6.87
CA ARG A 84 -14.39 10.83 -7.68
C ARG A 84 -13.67 11.99 -8.37
N GLY A 85 -12.37 12.17 -8.13
CA GLY A 85 -11.59 13.27 -8.69
C GLY A 85 -11.97 14.63 -8.13
N GLU A 86 -12.54 14.68 -6.93
CA GLU A 86 -12.99 15.93 -6.28
C GLU A 86 -11.79 16.79 -5.83
N TRP A 87 -10.58 16.22 -5.85
CA TRP A 87 -9.30 16.90 -5.60
C TRP A 87 -8.46 17.10 -6.84
N GLY A 88 -9.04 16.86 -8.03
CA GLY A 88 -8.37 16.96 -9.31
C GLY A 88 -8.31 15.63 -10.06
N THR A 89 -7.71 15.69 -11.25
CA THR A 89 -7.63 14.54 -12.16
C THR A 89 -6.94 13.35 -11.52
N GLN A 90 -7.56 12.18 -11.65
CA GLN A 90 -7.02 10.92 -11.15
C GLN A 90 -6.44 10.07 -12.27
N ASN A 91 -5.45 9.26 -11.92
CA ASN A 91 -4.94 8.20 -12.78
C ASN A 91 -5.66 6.91 -12.44
N TYR A 92 -6.54 6.46 -13.35
CA TYR A 92 -7.16 5.15 -13.25
C TYR A 92 -6.37 4.11 -14.05
N PRO A 93 -6.42 2.83 -13.64
CA PRO A 93 -7.08 2.31 -12.45
C PRO A 93 -6.39 2.75 -11.15
N LEU A 94 -7.20 2.95 -10.11
CA LEU A 94 -6.77 3.46 -8.81
C LEU A 94 -7.29 2.57 -7.68
N VAL A 95 -6.38 1.95 -6.95
CA VAL A 95 -6.64 1.26 -5.68
C VAL A 95 -6.46 2.28 -4.55
N PRO A 96 -7.52 2.68 -3.83
CA PRO A 96 -7.40 3.58 -2.67
C PRO A 96 -6.99 2.81 -1.40
N GLY A 97 -7.10 3.47 -0.24
CA GLY A 97 -6.81 2.89 1.07
C GLY A 97 -5.45 3.33 1.60
N HIS A 98 -5.47 3.97 2.77
CA HIS A 98 -4.28 4.54 3.41
C HIS A 98 -4.31 4.37 4.94
N GLU A 99 -5.10 3.39 5.39
CA GLU A 99 -5.28 3.01 6.79
C GLU A 99 -4.90 1.53 6.92
N ILE A 100 -3.66 1.18 6.58
CA ILE A 100 -3.25 -0.21 6.32
C ILE A 100 -2.71 -0.85 7.58
N VAL A 101 -3.17 -2.06 7.91
CA VAL A 101 -2.57 -2.93 8.92
C VAL A 101 -2.35 -4.32 8.31
N GLY A 102 -1.16 -4.88 8.54
CA GLY A 102 -0.80 -6.18 8.02
C GLY A 102 0.41 -6.78 8.71
N THR A 103 0.89 -7.88 8.13
CA THR A 103 2.09 -8.58 8.60
C THR A 103 3.17 -8.47 7.54
N VAL A 104 4.41 -8.20 7.97
CA VAL A 104 5.57 -8.18 7.09
C VAL A 104 5.75 -9.57 6.47
N SER A 105 5.76 -9.65 5.14
CA SER A 105 6.02 -10.89 4.38
C SER A 105 7.50 -10.99 3.96
N ARG A 106 8.09 -9.88 3.51
CA ARG A 106 9.48 -9.77 3.07
C ARG A 106 10.07 -8.43 3.46
N VAL A 107 11.39 -8.38 3.58
CA VAL A 107 12.14 -7.14 3.83
C VAL A 107 13.31 -7.02 2.86
N GLY A 108 13.67 -5.79 2.53
CA GLY A 108 14.86 -5.45 1.78
C GLY A 108 16.15 -5.75 2.56
N SER A 109 17.25 -5.89 1.83
CA SER A 109 18.55 -6.29 2.38
C SER A 109 19.18 -5.31 3.39
N ALA A 110 18.72 -4.05 3.43
CA ALA A 110 19.17 -3.01 4.35
C ALA A 110 18.15 -2.71 5.47
N VAL A 111 17.01 -3.41 5.50
CA VAL A 111 16.04 -3.32 6.60
C VAL A 111 16.55 -4.14 7.79
N ASN A 112 16.60 -3.52 8.96
CA ASN A 112 17.10 -4.15 10.20
C ASN A 112 16.19 -3.92 11.42
N ASP A 113 15.14 -3.11 11.24
CA ASP A 113 14.16 -2.65 12.21
C ASP A 113 12.80 -3.31 12.01
N PHE A 114 12.65 -4.21 11.02
CA PHE A 114 11.49 -5.07 10.79
C PHE A 114 11.94 -6.47 10.34
N ALA A 115 11.12 -7.47 10.63
CA ALA A 115 11.32 -8.85 10.18
C ALA A 115 10.01 -9.48 9.71
N PRO A 116 10.05 -10.49 8.81
CA PRO A 116 8.86 -11.27 8.47
C PRO A 116 8.12 -11.77 9.72
N GLY A 117 6.81 -11.60 9.75
CA GLY A 117 5.96 -11.89 10.92
C GLY A 117 5.70 -10.70 11.84
N ASP A 118 6.43 -9.58 11.72
CA ASP A 118 6.11 -8.35 12.43
C ASP A 118 4.76 -7.79 11.99
N ARG A 119 3.92 -7.39 12.95
CA ARG A 119 2.69 -6.64 12.64
C ARG A 119 2.99 -5.16 12.51
N VAL A 120 2.57 -4.58 11.40
CA VAL A 120 2.88 -3.22 11.01
C VAL A 120 1.68 -2.50 10.41
N GLY A 121 1.78 -1.17 10.33
CA GLY A 121 0.81 -0.32 9.66
C GLY A 121 1.45 0.72 8.76
N VAL A 122 0.65 1.23 7.81
CA VAL A 122 1.03 2.30 6.89
C VAL A 122 -0.12 3.31 6.81
N GLY A 123 0.20 4.59 6.98
CA GLY A 123 -0.75 5.69 6.98
C GLY A 123 -0.92 6.36 5.61
N CYS A 124 -1.14 7.67 5.62
CA CYS A 124 -1.43 8.51 4.45
C CYS A 124 -0.25 8.76 3.49
N MET A 125 0.99 8.58 3.95
CA MET A 125 2.21 8.89 3.20
C MET A 125 3.14 7.69 3.12
N VAL A 126 3.85 7.58 1.99
CA VAL A 126 4.84 6.53 1.72
C VAL A 126 6.20 7.07 1.29
N ASP A 127 6.31 8.38 1.06
CA ASP A 127 7.58 9.07 0.86
C ASP A 127 7.51 10.58 1.11
N SER A 128 8.69 11.21 1.19
CA SER A 128 8.95 12.65 1.27
C SER A 128 10.35 12.93 0.69
N CYS A 129 10.79 14.20 0.64
CA CYS A 129 12.11 14.51 0.07
C CYS A 129 13.30 14.09 0.95
N ARG A 130 13.09 13.92 2.27
CA ARG A 130 14.12 13.48 3.25
C ARG A 130 15.32 14.43 3.41
N GLU A 131 15.27 15.63 2.84
CA GLU A 131 16.39 16.58 2.83
C GLU A 131 16.02 18.01 3.27
N CYS A 132 14.74 18.39 3.24
CA CYS A 132 14.29 19.69 3.76
C CYS A 132 14.29 19.72 5.29
N GLU A 133 14.25 20.90 5.90
CA GLU A 133 14.29 21.11 7.34
C GLU A 133 13.22 20.28 8.06
N SER A 134 11.98 20.35 7.58
CA SER A 134 10.86 19.56 8.13
C SER A 134 11.13 18.06 8.10
N CYS A 135 11.72 17.52 7.03
CA CYS A 135 12.04 16.10 6.97
C CYS A 135 13.20 15.71 7.89
N LEU A 136 14.20 16.58 8.04
CA LEU A 136 15.35 16.33 8.93
C LEU A 136 14.95 16.37 10.41
N ASP A 137 13.89 17.11 10.74
CA ASP A 137 13.31 17.20 12.08
C ASP A 137 12.28 16.08 12.39
N GLY A 138 12.08 15.11 11.48
CA GLY A 138 11.09 14.03 11.64
C GLY A 138 9.64 14.51 11.52
N LEU A 139 9.44 15.58 10.76
CA LEU A 139 8.15 16.19 10.43
C LEU A 139 7.87 16.03 8.93
N GLU A 140 8.08 14.83 8.39
CA GLU A 140 7.94 14.53 6.96
C GLU A 140 6.56 14.89 6.38
N GLN A 141 5.51 14.92 7.21
CA GLN A 141 4.17 15.39 6.82
C GLN A 141 4.13 16.87 6.39
N TYR A 142 5.13 17.65 6.80
CA TYR A 142 5.31 19.06 6.41
C TYR A 142 6.44 19.24 5.39
N CYS A 143 6.81 18.18 4.67
CA CYS A 143 7.81 18.26 3.61
C CYS A 143 7.56 19.44 2.66
N GLU A 144 8.54 20.34 2.57
CA GLU A 144 8.47 21.56 1.77
C GLU A 144 8.40 21.26 0.26
N ASN A 145 8.90 20.09 -0.14
CA ASN A 145 8.86 19.61 -1.52
C ASN A 145 7.64 18.71 -1.80
N GLY A 146 6.72 18.57 -0.83
CA GLY A 146 5.56 17.70 -0.91
C GLY A 146 5.83 16.26 -0.49
N ILE A 147 4.76 15.59 -0.07
CA ILE A 147 4.76 14.17 0.30
C ILE A 147 4.30 13.30 -0.88
N THR A 148 4.68 12.03 -0.86
CA THR A 148 4.09 10.99 -1.72
C THR A 148 2.99 10.28 -0.95
N GLY A 149 1.75 10.42 -1.43
CA GLY A 149 0.60 9.74 -0.83
C GLY A 149 0.58 8.23 -1.10
N THR A 150 -0.03 7.47 -0.20
CA THR A 150 -0.13 6.00 -0.26
C THR A 150 -0.81 5.47 -1.52
N TYR A 151 -1.66 6.28 -2.14
CA TYR A 151 -2.26 6.00 -3.45
C TYR A 151 -2.45 7.27 -4.26
N GLY A 152 -2.54 7.13 -5.59
CA GLY A 152 -2.86 8.21 -6.52
C GLY A 152 -1.76 9.25 -6.73
N ALA A 153 -0.61 9.11 -6.05
CA ALA A 153 0.54 10.01 -6.17
C ALA A 153 1.59 9.44 -7.13
N LYS A 154 2.35 10.31 -7.80
CA LYS A 154 3.58 9.90 -8.47
C LYS A 154 4.63 9.59 -7.42
N ASP A 155 5.32 8.47 -7.57
CA ASP A 155 6.40 8.04 -6.67
C ASP A 155 7.77 8.29 -7.32
N PRO A 156 8.49 9.37 -6.96
CA PRO A 156 9.77 9.71 -7.58
C PRO A 156 10.85 8.65 -7.33
N ARG A 157 10.78 7.91 -6.22
CA ARG A 157 11.71 6.81 -5.94
C ARG A 157 11.49 5.66 -6.90
N ASN A 158 10.30 5.51 -7.47
CA ASN A 158 9.89 4.37 -8.28
C ASN A 158 9.55 4.75 -9.73
N GLY A 159 10.31 5.71 -10.29
CA GLY A 159 10.19 6.08 -11.70
C GLY A 159 8.88 6.78 -12.04
N ASP A 160 8.34 7.55 -11.10
CA ASP A 160 7.05 8.25 -11.20
C ASP A 160 5.85 7.32 -11.41
N ALA A 161 5.98 6.03 -11.05
CA ALA A 161 4.84 5.12 -11.00
C ALA A 161 3.77 5.67 -10.05
N ILE A 162 2.50 5.45 -10.40
CA ILE A 162 1.38 5.88 -9.55
C ILE A 162 1.25 4.91 -8.37
N THR A 163 1.28 5.44 -7.16
CA THR A 163 1.08 4.66 -5.94
C THR A 163 -0.31 4.03 -5.90
N GLN A 164 -0.39 2.80 -5.38
CA GLN A 164 -1.61 2.00 -5.29
C GLN A 164 -1.80 1.56 -3.84
N GLY A 165 -2.96 1.82 -3.28
CA GLY A 165 -3.21 1.79 -1.84
C GLY A 165 -3.54 0.42 -1.25
N GLY A 166 -4.13 0.48 -0.07
CA GLY A 166 -4.35 -0.61 0.86
C GLY A 166 -5.54 -1.52 0.57
N TYR A 167 -6.40 -1.17 -0.39
CA TYR A 167 -7.51 -2.05 -0.80
C TYR A 167 -7.00 -3.20 -1.67
N SER A 168 -5.96 -3.89 -1.20
CA SER A 168 -5.27 -4.97 -1.88
C SER A 168 -4.74 -6.00 -0.89
N SER A 169 -4.30 -7.15 -1.38
CA SER A 169 -3.74 -8.22 -0.55
C SER A 169 -2.30 -7.95 -0.10
N ALA A 170 -1.58 -7.05 -0.78
CA ALA A 170 -0.19 -6.73 -0.46
C ALA A 170 0.19 -5.30 -0.86
N VAL A 171 1.15 -4.72 -0.15
CA VAL A 171 1.79 -3.43 -0.48
C VAL A 171 3.29 -3.48 -0.18
N VAL A 172 4.08 -2.66 -0.86
CA VAL A 172 5.51 -2.49 -0.63
C VAL A 172 5.78 -1.03 -0.33
N VAL A 173 6.38 -0.75 0.83
CA VAL A 173 6.58 0.61 1.35
C VAL A 173 8.00 0.73 1.92
N ASP A 174 8.62 1.89 1.79
CA ASP A 174 9.90 2.16 2.45
C ASP A 174 9.73 2.07 3.96
N ARG A 175 10.65 1.37 4.63
CA ARG A 175 10.59 1.10 6.07
C ARG A 175 10.36 2.35 6.95
N ARG A 176 10.79 3.54 6.49
CA ARG A 176 10.61 4.81 7.23
C ARG A 176 9.14 5.22 7.40
N TYR A 177 8.25 4.74 6.53
CA TYR A 177 6.82 5.05 6.55
C TYR A 177 5.99 3.86 7.05
N VAL A 178 6.66 2.88 7.65
CA VAL A 178 6.04 1.71 8.27
C VAL A 178 6.09 1.88 9.77
N LEU A 179 4.94 1.69 10.43
CA LEU A 179 4.81 1.81 11.88
C LEU A 179 4.63 0.43 12.51
N ARG A 180 5.24 0.20 13.67
CA ARG A 180 4.99 -1.01 14.46
C ARG A 180 3.60 -0.92 15.09
N VAL A 181 2.83 -2.00 14.97
CA VAL A 181 1.54 -2.13 15.66
C VAL A 181 1.74 -2.95 16.93
N PRO A 182 1.49 -2.39 18.12
CA PRO A 182 1.62 -3.13 19.37
C PRO A 182 0.73 -4.38 19.42
N GLY A 183 1.30 -5.51 19.85
CA GLY A 183 0.60 -6.81 19.87
C GLY A 183 -0.60 -6.89 20.84
N ASN A 184 -0.77 -5.90 21.72
CA ASN A 184 -1.89 -5.80 22.65
C ASN A 184 -3.09 -5.01 22.08
N LEU A 185 -3.02 -4.53 20.84
CA LEU A 185 -4.11 -3.83 20.17
C LEU A 185 -4.82 -4.74 19.17
N ASP A 186 -6.13 -4.53 19.01
CA ASP A 186 -6.91 -5.16 17.95
C ASP A 186 -6.49 -4.58 16.59
N PRO A 187 -5.91 -5.39 15.66
CA PRO A 187 -5.44 -4.90 14.38
C PRO A 187 -6.53 -4.21 13.54
N ALA A 188 -7.80 -4.64 13.65
CA ALA A 188 -8.89 -4.02 12.91
C ALA A 188 -9.21 -2.62 13.46
N ALA A 189 -9.08 -2.42 14.77
CA ALA A 189 -9.31 -1.14 15.43
C ALA A 189 -8.13 -0.16 15.26
N VAL A 190 -6.94 -0.65 14.92
CA VAL A 190 -5.76 0.19 14.67
C VAL A 190 -5.83 0.91 13.33
N ALA A 191 -6.37 0.26 12.29
CA ALA A 191 -6.39 0.83 10.94
C ALA A 191 -6.94 2.28 10.89
N PRO A 192 -8.11 2.61 11.47
CA PRO A 192 -8.62 3.99 11.48
C PRO A 192 -7.73 5.03 12.17
N LEU A 193 -6.89 4.60 13.13
CA LEU A 193 -5.99 5.49 13.85
C LEU A 193 -4.85 6.00 12.96
N LEU A 194 -4.52 5.28 11.89
CA LEU A 194 -3.44 5.64 10.96
C LEU A 194 -3.78 6.80 10.02
N CYS A 195 -5.04 7.25 10.01
CA CYS A 195 -5.47 8.47 9.34
C CYS A 195 -5.99 9.51 10.34
N ALA A 196 -7.04 9.18 11.11
CA ALA A 196 -7.74 10.15 11.93
C ALA A 196 -7.09 10.38 13.32
N GLY A 197 -6.16 9.50 13.73
CA GLY A 197 -5.52 9.52 15.04
C GLY A 197 -4.03 9.90 15.03
N GLY A 198 -3.47 10.21 13.85
CA GLY A 198 -2.06 10.57 13.65
C GLY A 198 -1.79 12.07 13.74
#